data_AF-A0A2V7ZGP1-F1
#
_entry.id   AF-A0A2V7ZGP1-F1
#
_cell.length_a   1.000
_cell.length_b   1.000
_cell.length_c   1.000
_cell.angle_alpha   90.00
_cell.angle_beta   90.00
_cell.angle_gamma   90.00
#
_symmetry.space_group_name_H-M   'P 1'
#
loop_
_entity.id
_entity.type
_entity.pdbx_description
1 polymer ?
#
loop_
_entity_poly.entity_id
_entity_poly.type
_entity_poly.pdbx_seq_one_letter_code
_entity_poly.pdbx_strand_id
1 'polypeptide(L)'
;MMSSSGAVMDTNTSSLTPILGNSVSGVLGEAAAFFFTWDGFIRPAIMAGDVKDPKRSIPFAIVVGLGSAAIVFVGTAAVTLGVLGAPSAGADDLPLLAAAAKAIGRWGTWCVLIAAWTAALGELTGDLLSASRVGLAMGEAHELPGRLGAIHPKFRTPH
;
A
#
# COMPACT_ATOMS: atom_id res chain seq x y z
N MET A 1 33.44 -4.28 23.59
CA MET A 1 33.56 -5.25 22.49
C MET A 1 32.28 -6.08 22.45
N MET A 2 31.53 -5.88 21.37
CA MET A 2 30.48 -6.72 20.75
C MET A 2 29.76 -7.76 21.60
N SER A 3 28.48 -7.50 21.88
CA SER A 3 27.42 -8.51 21.75
C SER A 3 26.13 -7.82 21.32
N SER A 4 25.99 -7.62 20.02
CA SER A 4 24.77 -7.13 19.35
C SER A 4 24.29 -8.21 18.38
N SER A 5 24.06 -9.42 18.90
CA SER A 5 23.60 -10.57 18.13
C SER A 5 22.42 -11.19 18.88
N GLY A 6 21.18 -10.94 18.41
CA GLY A 6 20.01 -11.67 18.93
C GLY A 6 18.64 -11.00 18.85
N ALA A 7 18.53 -9.68 18.65
CA ALA A 7 17.24 -8.98 18.82
C ALA A 7 16.16 -9.27 17.74
N VAL A 8 16.49 -10.03 16.68
CA VAL A 8 15.54 -10.40 15.61
C VAL A 8 14.73 -11.66 15.97
N MET A 9 15.00 -12.32 17.11
CA MET A 9 14.44 -13.64 17.44
C MET A 9 13.47 -13.71 18.62
N ASP A 10 13.13 -12.59 19.28
CA ASP A 10 12.15 -12.57 20.37
C ASP A 10 10.77 -12.07 19.91
N THR A 11 10.25 -12.60 18.79
CA THR A 11 8.82 -12.47 18.48
C THR A 11 8.04 -13.34 19.45
N ASN A 12 7.46 -12.73 20.49
CA ASN A 12 6.67 -13.46 21.48
C ASN A 12 5.36 -13.93 20.82
N THR A 13 5.29 -15.21 20.46
CA THR A 13 4.13 -15.82 19.79
C THR A 13 2.87 -15.77 20.64
N SER A 14 2.99 -15.57 21.96
CA SER A 14 1.88 -15.36 22.89
C SER A 14 1.15 -14.02 22.64
N SER A 15 1.80 -13.05 22.02
CA SER A 15 1.21 -11.75 21.66
C SER A 15 0.17 -11.85 20.53
N LEU A 16 0.17 -12.96 19.79
CA LEU A 16 -0.76 -13.21 18.68
C LEU A 16 -2.09 -13.83 19.15
N THR A 17 -2.20 -14.18 20.43
CA THR A 17 -3.42 -14.69 21.04
C THR A 17 -4.02 -13.64 21.98
N PRO A 18 -5.30 -13.25 21.82
CA PRO A 18 -6.32 -13.83 20.95
C PRO A 18 -6.38 -13.22 19.54
N ILE A 19 -6.46 -14.08 18.51
CA ILE A 19 -6.53 -13.67 17.08
C ILE A 19 -7.81 -12.87 16.76
N LEU A 20 -8.90 -13.10 17.49
CA LEU A 20 -10.20 -12.46 17.26
C LEU A 20 -10.44 -11.22 18.14
N GLY A 21 -9.47 -10.81 18.97
CA GLY A 21 -9.63 -9.70 19.90
C GLY A 21 -10.79 -9.90 20.88
N ASN A 22 -11.33 -8.79 21.42
CA ASN A 22 -12.41 -8.83 22.42
C ASN A 22 -13.82 -9.03 21.81
N SER A 23 -14.04 -8.71 20.53
CA SER A 23 -15.38 -8.74 19.89
C SER A 23 -15.30 -8.87 18.36
N VAL A 24 -16.17 -9.71 17.77
CA VAL A 24 -16.32 -9.86 16.30
C VAL A 24 -16.72 -8.54 15.63
N SER A 25 -17.53 -7.70 16.29
CA SER A 25 -17.91 -6.38 15.78
C SER A 25 -16.71 -5.43 15.65
N GLY A 26 -15.73 -5.52 16.54
CA GLY A 26 -14.50 -4.74 16.45
C GLY A 26 -13.66 -5.18 15.26
N VAL A 27 -13.53 -6.49 15.03
CA VAL A 27 -12.83 -7.04 13.86
C VAL A 27 -13.47 -6.58 12.55
N LEU A 28 -14.80 -6.57 12.47
CA LEU A 28 -15.51 -6.09 11.28
C LEU A 28 -15.34 -4.58 11.06
N GLY A 29 -15.30 -3.78 12.13
CA GLY A 29 -15.03 -2.34 12.05
C GLY A 29 -13.63 -2.05 11.51
N GLU A 30 -12.61 -2.72 12.06
CA GLU A 30 -11.23 -2.57 11.59
C GLU A 30 -11.03 -3.14 10.18
N ALA A 31 -11.71 -4.22 9.83
CA ALA A 31 -11.69 -4.76 8.47
C ALA A 31 -12.24 -3.75 7.44
N ALA A 32 -13.26 -2.97 7.82
CA ALA A 32 -13.79 -1.90 6.98
C ALA A 32 -12.78 -0.76 6.80
N ALA A 33 -12.06 -0.37 7.87
CA ALA A 33 -10.97 0.61 7.76
C ALA A 33 -9.81 0.09 6.89
N PHE A 34 -9.42 -1.17 7.10
CA PHE A 34 -8.36 -1.83 6.34
C PHE A 34 -8.71 -2.03 4.86
N PHE A 35 -10.00 -2.11 4.51
CA PHE A 35 -10.43 -2.18 3.12
C PHE A 35 -9.94 -0.98 2.29
N PHE A 36 -9.79 0.21 2.89
CA PHE A 36 -9.23 1.37 2.19
C PHE A 36 -7.78 1.14 1.74
N THR A 37 -7.00 0.34 2.47
CA THR A 37 -5.62 -0.02 2.11
C THR A 37 -5.54 -0.87 0.83
N TRP A 38 -6.66 -1.45 0.40
CA TRP A 38 -6.79 -2.17 -0.87
C TRP A 38 -7.10 -1.27 -2.08
N ASP A 39 -7.25 0.05 -1.87
CA ASP A 39 -7.44 0.98 -2.96
C ASP A 39 -6.30 0.88 -3.99
N GLY A 40 -6.66 0.98 -5.27
CA GLY A 40 -5.71 0.90 -6.39
C GLY A 40 -5.79 -0.36 -7.26
N PHE A 41 -6.54 -1.39 -6.88
CA PHE A 41 -6.72 -2.60 -7.71
C PHE A 41 -7.35 -2.32 -9.09
N ILE A 42 -8.06 -1.19 -9.24
CA ILE A 42 -8.70 -0.77 -10.49
C ILE A 42 -7.73 -0.10 -11.48
N ARG A 43 -6.58 0.40 -11.02
CA ARG A 43 -5.63 1.16 -11.84
C ARG A 43 -5.15 0.42 -13.10
N PRO A 44 -4.87 -0.90 -13.06
CA PRO A 44 -4.49 -1.64 -14.27
C PRO A 44 -5.56 -1.59 -15.37
N ALA A 45 -6.85 -1.47 -15.01
CA ALA A 45 -7.94 -1.35 -15.97
C ALA A 45 -8.01 0.05 -16.61
N ILE A 46 -7.74 1.11 -15.83
CA ILE A 46 -7.66 2.49 -16.35
C ILE A 46 -6.52 2.61 -17.38
N MET A 47 -5.42 1.91 -17.13
CA MET A 47 -4.21 1.90 -17.96
C MET A 47 -4.26 0.88 -19.11
N ALA A 48 -5.40 0.20 -19.32
CA ALA A 48 -5.50 -0.93 -20.25
C ALA A 48 -5.09 -0.57 -21.69
N GLY A 49 -5.29 0.69 -22.10
CA GLY A 49 -4.95 1.17 -23.44
C GLY A 49 -3.45 1.23 -23.74
N ASP A 50 -2.59 1.25 -22.73
CA ASP A 50 -1.13 1.41 -22.87
C ASP A 50 -0.37 0.14 -22.51
N VAL A 51 -1.08 -0.85 -21.97
CA VAL A 51 -0.50 -2.14 -21.62
C VAL A 51 -0.44 -3.03 -22.86
N LYS A 52 0.73 -3.62 -23.10
CA LYS A 52 0.90 -4.64 -24.15
C LYS A 52 0.13 -5.91 -23.74
N ASP A 53 -0.79 -6.34 -24.60
CA ASP A 53 -1.68 -7.49 -24.38
C ASP A 53 -2.51 -7.39 -23.07
N PRO A 54 -3.49 -6.47 -23.01
CA PRO A 54 -4.24 -6.19 -21.79
C PRO A 54 -5.07 -7.40 -21.30
N LYS A 55 -5.51 -8.27 -22.23
CA LYS A 55 -6.34 -9.45 -21.90
C LYS A 55 -5.67 -10.42 -20.95
N ARG A 56 -4.34 -10.53 -21.02
CA ARG A 56 -3.55 -11.42 -20.14
C ARG A 56 -2.82 -10.66 -19.05
N SER A 57 -2.28 -9.48 -19.36
CA SER A 57 -1.45 -8.71 -18.44
C SER A 57 -2.25 -8.10 -17.29
N ILE A 58 -3.45 -7.58 -17.53
CA ILE A 58 -4.31 -6.96 -16.51
C ILE A 58 -4.74 -7.96 -15.43
N PRO A 59 -5.37 -9.11 -15.76
CA PRO A 59 -5.79 -10.05 -14.73
C PRO A 59 -4.60 -10.62 -13.95
N PHE A 60 -3.46 -10.83 -14.61
CA PHE A 60 -2.22 -11.25 -13.94
C PHE A 60 -1.70 -10.18 -12.97
N ALA A 61 -1.65 -8.91 -13.40
CA ALA A 61 -1.19 -7.80 -12.57
C ALA A 61 -2.09 -7.61 -11.34
N ILE A 62 -3.41 -7.76 -11.49
CA ILE A 62 -4.36 -7.71 -10.38
C ILE A 62 -4.06 -8.84 -9.39
N VAL A 63 -4.03 -10.11 -9.83
CA VAL A 63 -3.84 -11.25 -8.92
C VAL A 63 -2.48 -11.20 -8.21
N VAL A 64 -1.40 -10.89 -8.94
CA VAL A 64 -0.06 -10.81 -8.35
C VAL A 64 0.09 -9.58 -7.46
N GLY A 65 -0.45 -8.43 -7.88
CA GLY A 65 -0.46 -7.22 -7.07
C GLY A 65 -1.20 -7.45 -5.75
N LEU A 66 -2.40 -8.04 -5.82
CA LEU A 66 -3.14 -8.41 -4.62
C LEU A 66 -2.40 -9.44 -3.76
N GLY A 67 -1.98 -10.56 -4.35
CA GLY A 67 -1.29 -11.60 -3.59
C GLY A 67 -0.03 -11.09 -2.88
N SER A 68 0.78 -10.26 -3.56
CA SER A 68 1.99 -9.68 -2.97
C SER A 68 1.67 -8.67 -1.86
N ALA A 69 0.70 -7.78 -2.05
CA ALA A 69 0.28 -6.83 -1.02
C ALA A 69 -0.25 -7.54 0.24
N ALA A 70 -1.07 -8.59 0.06
CA ALA A 70 -1.57 -9.39 1.16
C ALA A 70 -0.44 -10.03 1.98
N ILE A 71 0.57 -10.60 1.32
CA ILE A 71 1.74 -11.18 1.98
C ILE A 71 2.49 -10.12 2.79
N VAL A 72 2.70 -8.94 2.22
CA VAL A 72 3.37 -7.84 2.90
C VAL A 72 2.58 -7.39 4.12
N PHE A 73 1.26 -7.19 3.99
CA PHE A 73 0.41 -6.76 5.11
C PHE A 73 0.35 -7.78 6.25
N VAL A 74 0.21 -9.06 5.94
CA VAL A 74 0.24 -10.12 6.98
C VAL A 74 1.61 -10.18 7.65
N GLY A 75 2.69 -10.06 6.86
CA GLY A 75 4.05 -10.05 7.39
C GLY A 75 4.32 -8.87 8.31
N THR A 76 3.96 -7.65 7.90
CA THR A 76 4.16 -6.45 8.71
C THR A 76 3.28 -6.46 9.96
N ALA A 77 2.04 -6.93 9.88
CA ALA A 77 1.16 -7.11 11.03
C ALA A 77 1.75 -8.11 12.04
N ALA A 78 2.21 -9.27 11.58
CA ALA A 78 2.82 -10.29 12.44
C ALA A 78 4.08 -9.78 13.14
N VAL A 79 4.96 -9.06 12.42
CA VAL A 79 6.17 -8.47 13.00
C VAL A 79 5.81 -7.40 14.01
N THR A 80 4.88 -6.51 13.68
CA THR A 80 4.47 -5.40 14.56
C THR A 80 3.86 -5.93 15.86
N LEU A 81 2.92 -6.87 15.76
CA LEU A 81 2.30 -7.52 16.92
C LEU A 81 3.29 -8.38 17.72
N GLY A 82 4.22 -9.06 17.05
CA GLY A 82 5.24 -9.87 17.71
C GLY A 82 6.24 -9.06 18.52
N VAL A 83 6.54 -7.82 18.10
CA VAL A 83 7.53 -6.93 18.73
C VAL A 83 6.91 -6.00 19.79
N LEU A 84 5.73 -5.43 19.51
CA LEU A 84 5.06 -4.50 20.43
C LEU A 84 4.03 -5.16 21.34
N GLY A 85 3.39 -6.23 20.89
CA GLY A 85 2.14 -6.72 21.48
C GLY A 85 0.93 -5.90 21.04
N ALA A 86 -0.26 -6.51 21.12
CA ALA A 86 -1.52 -5.90 20.67
C ALA A 86 -1.85 -4.54 21.33
N PRO A 87 -1.65 -4.32 22.64
CA PRO A 87 -2.03 -3.06 23.28
C PRO A 87 -1.23 -1.85 22.78
N SER A 88 0.08 -2.02 22.57
CA SER A 88 0.95 -0.94 22.11
C SER A 88 0.82 -0.72 20.60
N ALA A 89 0.57 -1.79 19.82
CA ALA A 89 0.33 -1.66 18.39
C ALA A 89 -0.95 -0.88 18.04
N GLY A 90 -1.98 -0.90 18.90
CA GLY A 90 -3.20 -0.12 18.73
C GLY A 90 -3.17 1.28 19.33
N ALA A 91 -2.14 1.62 20.11
CA ALA A 91 -2.02 2.93 20.77
C ALA A 91 -1.15 3.92 20.00
N ASP A 92 -0.21 3.41 19.20
CA ASP A 92 0.72 4.23 18.41
C ASP A 92 0.15 4.53 17.02
N ASP A 93 0.27 5.78 16.55
CA ASP A 93 -0.12 6.17 15.18
C ASP A 93 0.77 5.52 14.10
N LEU A 94 2.01 5.14 14.45
CA LEU A 94 2.97 4.50 13.54
C LEU A 94 3.55 3.22 14.16
N PRO A 95 2.73 2.16 14.33
CA PRO A 95 3.12 0.99 15.10
C PRO A 95 4.24 0.20 14.41
N LEU A 96 4.29 0.18 13.07
CA LEU A 96 5.39 -0.43 12.32
C LEU A 96 6.72 0.30 12.51
N LEU A 97 6.70 1.63 12.63
CA LEU A 97 7.91 2.42 12.84
C LEU A 97 8.46 2.20 14.25
N ALA A 98 7.57 2.17 15.25
CA ALA A 98 7.90 1.81 16.63
C ALA A 98 8.45 0.37 16.70
N ALA A 99 7.88 -0.56 15.93
CA ALA A 99 8.36 -1.94 15.84
C ALA A 99 9.78 -2.01 15.28
N ALA A 100 10.02 -1.30 14.19
CA ALA A 100 11.33 -1.25 13.56
C ALA A 100 12.40 -0.60 14.46
N ALA A 101 12.03 0.48 15.17
CA ALA A 101 12.89 1.12 16.15
C ALA A 101 13.23 0.18 17.32
N LYS A 102 12.28 -0.63 17.78
CA LYS A 102 12.49 -1.59 18.88
C LYS A 102 13.28 -2.83 18.45
N ALA A 103 13.03 -3.36 17.26
CA ALA A 103 13.63 -4.60 16.78
C ALA A 103 15.07 -4.41 16.24
N ILE A 104 15.31 -3.36 15.45
CA ILE A 104 16.57 -3.17 14.70
C ILE A 104 17.23 -1.82 15.05
N GLY A 105 16.61 -1.02 15.93
CA GLY A 105 17.13 0.28 16.31
C GLY A 105 17.00 1.31 15.18
N ARG A 106 17.90 2.30 15.20
CA ARG A 106 17.85 3.46 14.30
C ARG A 106 17.92 3.10 12.82
N TRP A 107 18.57 1.99 12.48
CA TRP A 107 18.63 1.47 11.10
C TRP A 107 17.27 0.99 10.60
N GLY A 108 16.50 0.27 11.43
CA GLY A 108 15.15 -0.16 11.08
C GLY A 108 14.22 1.02 10.80
N THR A 109 14.31 2.07 11.63
CA THR A 109 13.56 3.32 11.43
C THR A 109 13.83 3.95 10.06
N TRP A 110 15.11 4.11 9.68
CA TRP A 110 15.46 4.69 8.38
C TRP A 110 14.99 3.84 7.20
N CYS A 111 15.10 2.51 7.30
CA CYS A 111 14.59 1.62 6.26
C CYS A 111 13.08 1.78 6.06
N VAL A 112 12.30 1.80 7.14
CA VAL A 112 10.83 1.99 7.05
C VAL A 112 10.48 3.37 6.49
N LEU A 113 11.18 4.42 6.92
CA LEU A 113 10.95 5.77 6.39
C LEU A 113 11.25 5.85 4.90
N ILE A 114 12.41 5.36 4.45
CA ILE A 114 12.76 5.37 3.02
C ILE A 114 11.73 4.58 2.21
N ALA A 115 11.35 3.39 2.68
CA ALA A 115 10.31 2.58 2.04
C ALA A 115 8.98 3.34 1.93
N ALA A 116 8.52 3.96 3.02
CA ALA A 116 7.29 4.75 3.05
C ALA A 116 7.33 5.93 2.07
N TRP A 117 8.46 6.65 2.00
CA TRP A 117 8.63 7.75 1.04
C TRP A 117 8.61 7.26 -0.41
N THR A 118 9.33 6.18 -0.73
CA THR A 118 9.32 5.61 -2.08
C THR A 118 7.95 5.07 -2.48
N ALA A 119 7.22 4.46 -1.55
CA ALA A 119 5.87 3.97 -1.77
C ALA A 119 4.91 5.15 -2.04
N ALA A 120 4.94 6.19 -1.22
CA ALA A 120 4.11 7.38 -1.40
C ALA A 120 4.40 8.09 -2.73
N LEU A 121 5.66 8.21 -3.14
CA LEU A 121 6.03 8.79 -4.43
C LEU A 121 5.57 7.93 -5.61
N GLY A 122 5.69 6.61 -5.51
CA GLY A 122 5.16 5.68 -6.52
C GLY A 122 3.63 5.80 -6.64
N GLU A 123 2.96 5.91 -5.51
CA GLU A 123 1.51 6.07 -5.44
C GLU A 123 1.03 7.37 -6.10
N LEU A 124 1.66 8.50 -5.74
CA LEU A 124 1.37 9.82 -6.29
C LEU A 124 1.55 9.86 -7.82
N THR A 125 2.60 9.24 -8.35
CA THR A 125 2.83 9.19 -9.79
C THR A 125 1.80 8.31 -10.52
N GLY A 126 1.39 7.20 -9.90
CA GLY A 126 0.29 6.36 -10.40
C GLY A 126 -1.06 7.06 -10.43
N ASP A 127 -1.37 7.86 -9.40
CA ASP A 127 -2.60 8.64 -9.30
C ASP A 127 -2.65 9.77 -10.34
N LEU A 128 -1.54 10.50 -10.50
CA LEU A 128 -1.43 11.53 -11.52
C LEU A 128 -1.66 10.98 -12.93
N LEU A 129 -1.09 9.80 -13.23
CA LEU A 129 -1.30 9.15 -14.53
C LEU A 129 -2.76 8.71 -14.70
N SER A 130 -3.37 8.13 -13.67
CA SER A 130 -4.77 7.68 -13.70
C SER A 130 -5.73 8.85 -13.89
N ALA A 131 -5.54 9.94 -13.13
CA ALA A 131 -6.32 11.16 -13.27
C ALA A 131 -6.20 11.76 -14.69
N SER A 132 -4.99 11.79 -15.25
CA SER A 132 -4.74 12.28 -16.60
C SER A 132 -5.49 11.47 -17.66
N ARG A 133 -5.54 10.13 -17.52
CA ARG A 133 -6.26 9.26 -18.47
C ARG A 133 -7.77 9.39 -18.40
N VAL A 134 -8.30 9.45 -17.18
CA VAL A 134 -9.74 9.68 -16.97
C VAL A 134 -10.12 11.05 -17.52
N GLY A 135 -9.33 12.09 -17.24
CA GLY A 135 -9.55 13.44 -17.76
C GLY A 135 -9.53 13.49 -19.30
N LEU A 136 -8.59 12.78 -19.94
CA LEU A 136 -8.55 12.68 -21.40
C LEU A 136 -9.81 12.01 -21.96
N ALA A 137 -10.23 10.88 -21.38
CA ALA A 137 -11.44 10.18 -21.81
C ALA A 137 -12.71 11.05 -21.66
N MET A 138 -12.81 11.81 -20.58
CA MET A 138 -13.90 12.78 -20.37
C MET A 138 -13.83 13.96 -21.37
N GLY A 139 -12.62 14.39 -21.73
CA GLY A 139 -12.39 15.40 -22.76
C GLY A 139 -12.81 14.93 -24.16
N GLU A 140 -12.50 13.68 -24.53
CA GLU A 140 -12.97 13.05 -25.77
C GLU A 140 -14.50 12.88 -25.79
N ALA A 141 -15.10 12.56 -24.64
CA ALA A 141 -16.55 12.48 -24.45
C ALA A 141 -17.26 13.85 -24.43
N HIS A 142 -16.52 14.96 -24.55
CA HIS A 142 -17.02 16.35 -24.46
C HIS A 142 -17.71 16.69 -23.13
N GLU A 143 -17.39 15.95 -22.06
CA GLU A 143 -17.91 16.19 -20.70
C GLU A 143 -17.11 17.28 -19.96
N LEU A 144 -15.94 17.65 -20.48
CA LEU A 144 -15.08 18.74 -19.98
C LEU A 144 -14.93 19.85 -21.03
N PRO A 145 -14.64 21.11 -20.62
CA PRO A 145 -14.40 22.21 -21.57
C PRO A 145 -13.29 21.83 -22.55
N GLY A 146 -13.56 21.95 -23.86
CA GLY A 146 -12.74 21.36 -24.94
C GLY A 146 -11.25 21.72 -25.00
N ARG A 147 -10.77 22.63 -24.15
CA ARG A 147 -9.33 22.89 -23.95
C ARG A 147 -8.61 21.73 -23.25
N LEU A 148 -9.29 20.96 -22.39
CA LEU A 148 -8.74 19.82 -21.66
C LEU A 148 -8.78 18.49 -22.46
N GLY A 149 -9.62 18.41 -23.50
CA GLY A 149 -9.72 17.26 -24.40
C GLY A 149 -8.81 17.34 -25.64
N ALA A 150 -8.10 18.45 -25.83
CA ALA A 150 -7.24 18.65 -26.99
C ALA A 150 -5.86 17.98 -26.76
N ILE A 151 -5.61 16.88 -27.44
CA ILE A 151 -4.32 16.17 -27.41
C ILE A 151 -3.26 16.99 -28.14
N HIS A 152 -2.13 17.30 -27.48
CA HIS A 152 -1.02 17.97 -28.16
C HIS A 152 -0.46 17.09 -29.29
N PRO A 153 -0.44 17.55 -30.56
CA PRO A 153 -0.18 16.70 -31.74
C PRO A 153 1.22 16.08 -31.77
N LYS A 154 2.19 16.67 -31.03
CA LYS A 154 3.58 16.18 -30.98
C LYS A 154 3.90 15.33 -29.74
N PHE A 155 3.21 15.55 -28.62
CA PHE A 155 3.54 14.93 -27.33
C PHE A 155 2.48 13.94 -26.85
N ARG A 156 1.31 13.90 -27.51
CA ARG A 156 0.18 13.02 -27.15
C ARG A 156 -0.25 13.12 -25.69
N THR A 157 -0.06 14.29 -25.07
CA THR A 157 -0.52 14.61 -23.72
C THR A 157 -1.67 15.63 -23.76
N PRO A 158 -2.62 15.59 -22.81
CA PRO A 158 -3.64 16.63 -22.64
C PRO A 158 -3.01 17.99 -22.25
N HIS A 159 -3.66 19.10 -22.60
CA HIS A 159 -3.28 20.46 -22.20
C HIS A 159 -3.81 20.85 -20.82
#